data_AF-A0A3M1KXC9-F1
#
_entry.id   AF-A0A3M1KXC9-F1
#
_cell.length_a   1.000
_cell.length_b   1.000
_cell.length_c   1.000
_cell.angle_alpha   90.00
_cell.angle_beta   90.00
_cell.angle_gamma   90.00
#
_symmetry.space_group_name_H-M   'P 1'
#
loop_
_entity.id
_entity.type
_entity.pdbx_description
1 polymer ?
#
loop_
_entity_poly.entity_id
_entity_poly.type
_entity_poly.pdbx_seq_one_letter_code
_entity_poly.pdbx_strand_id
1 'polypeptide(L)'
;MRYFSLLAIITLLPLSLSAQQDEPIELFNPSFEDFPRYGNPPRGWYDCGFPGETPPDVQPLPDGQFQVSKPAKDGNTYLGIVVRDNDTWEMVAQRLSRPLEKGKCYVFSLQLARSEVYRSQSRTTNELVNYTTPCKLRIWGGSNYCQKVELLAESQTVINTTWKEYNFRFEPKQTHQYIMLEAFYDTPVLFPYNGNILVDKASPILPVPCAGELPPEEPTEIAVEEEPAPPPPPPSPT
;
A
#
# COMPACT_ATOMS: atom_id res chain seq x y z
N MET A 1 64.45 -7.32 -40.10
CA MET A 1 63.42 -7.73 -39.14
C MET A 1 62.84 -6.47 -38.51
N ARG A 2 61.59 -6.10 -38.84
CA ARG A 2 60.92 -4.91 -38.29
C ARG A 2 60.02 -5.36 -37.14
N TYR A 3 60.32 -4.91 -35.93
CA TYR A 3 59.50 -5.14 -34.75
C TYR A 3 58.30 -4.18 -34.80
N PHE A 4 57.09 -4.73 -34.93
CA PHE A 4 55.85 -3.99 -34.70
C PHE A 4 55.51 -4.11 -33.20
N SER A 5 55.74 -3.05 -32.43
CA SER A 5 55.17 -2.91 -31.09
C SER A 5 53.70 -2.54 -31.22
N LEU A 6 52.81 -3.47 -30.90
CA LEU A 6 51.39 -3.18 -30.67
C LEU A 6 51.24 -2.62 -29.26
N LEU A 7 51.05 -1.30 -29.17
CA LEU A 7 50.65 -0.63 -27.93
C LEU A 7 49.17 -0.93 -27.69
N ALA A 8 48.87 -1.74 -26.68
CA ALA A 8 47.50 -2.00 -26.25
C ALA A 8 46.96 -0.76 -25.51
N ILE A 9 46.02 -0.05 -26.14
CA ILE A 9 45.28 1.05 -25.52
C ILE A 9 44.24 0.43 -24.58
N ILE A 10 44.53 0.47 -23.28
CA ILE A 10 43.57 0.12 -22.23
C ILE A 10 42.63 1.33 -22.06
N THR A 11 41.43 1.26 -22.64
CA THR A 11 40.38 2.25 -22.38
C THR A 11 39.82 2.00 -20.97
N LEU A 12 40.18 2.87 -20.02
CA LEU A 12 39.47 3.00 -18.74
C LEU A 12 38.03 3.46 -19.03
N LEU A 13 37.07 2.54 -19.00
CA LEU A 13 35.66 2.90 -18.91
C LEU A 13 35.40 3.43 -17.48
N PRO A 14 34.84 4.63 -17.32
CA PRO A 14 34.39 5.08 -16.01
C PRO A 14 33.22 4.17 -15.57
N LEU A 15 33.42 3.44 -14.47
CA LEU A 15 32.33 2.79 -13.75
C LEU A 15 31.46 3.88 -13.14
N SER A 16 30.43 4.31 -13.87
CA SER A 16 29.33 5.07 -13.30
C SER A 16 28.51 4.11 -12.43
N LEU A 17 28.83 4.07 -11.13
CA LEU A 17 27.95 3.49 -10.12
C LEU A 17 26.75 4.43 -9.95
N SER A 18 25.79 4.35 -10.87
CA SER A 18 24.47 4.91 -10.62
C SER A 18 23.83 4.08 -9.52
N ALA A 19 23.62 4.69 -8.34
CA ALA A 19 22.66 4.17 -7.38
C ALA A 19 21.28 4.17 -8.07
N GLN A 20 20.88 3.03 -8.61
CA GLN A 20 19.57 2.87 -9.21
C GLN A 20 18.58 2.93 -8.05
N GLN A 21 17.90 4.06 -7.87
CA GLN A 21 16.73 4.11 -7.00
C GLN A 21 15.71 3.14 -7.60
N ASP A 22 15.34 2.13 -6.84
CA ASP A 22 14.29 1.21 -7.27
C ASP A 22 12.99 2.00 -7.47
N GLU A 23 12.36 1.80 -8.62
CA GLU A 23 11.13 2.50 -8.99
C GLU A 23 9.97 2.23 -7.99
N PRO A 24 8.91 3.05 -7.93
CA PRO A 24 7.66 2.76 -7.20
C PRO A 24 6.88 1.57 -7.79
N ILE A 25 6.39 0.64 -6.96
CA ILE A 25 5.52 -0.46 -7.43
C ILE A 25 4.08 0.06 -7.46
N GLU A 26 3.60 0.35 -8.67
CA GLU A 26 2.22 0.81 -8.88
C GLU A 26 1.22 -0.34 -8.72
N LEU A 27 0.13 -0.05 -8.01
CA LEU A 27 -1.03 -0.93 -7.89
C LEU A 27 -2.02 -0.63 -9.02
N PHE A 28 -2.70 -1.66 -9.49
CA PHE A 28 -3.85 -1.47 -10.37
C PHE A 28 -5.07 -1.06 -9.53
N ASN A 29 -5.76 0.01 -9.94
CA ASN A 29 -6.94 0.52 -9.24
C ASN A 29 -6.72 0.75 -7.73
N PRO A 30 -5.78 1.64 -7.34
CA PRO A 30 -5.41 1.86 -5.94
C PRO A 30 -6.50 2.57 -5.12
N SER A 31 -7.44 3.26 -5.76
CA SER A 31 -8.61 3.88 -5.11
C SER A 31 -9.87 3.00 -5.21
N PHE A 32 -9.74 1.74 -5.64
CA PHE A 32 -10.83 0.76 -5.64
C PHE A 32 -12.08 1.21 -6.43
N GLU A 33 -11.88 2.00 -7.49
CA GLU A 33 -12.95 2.53 -8.31
C GLU A 33 -13.58 1.44 -9.18
N ASP A 34 -14.90 1.26 -9.08
CA ASP A 34 -15.69 0.43 -9.99
C ASP A 34 -17.19 0.76 -9.89
N PHE A 35 -18.04 0.02 -10.61
CA PHE A 35 -19.48 0.07 -10.41
C PHE A 35 -19.84 -0.35 -8.97
N PRO A 36 -20.51 0.49 -8.16
CA PRO A 36 -20.88 0.13 -6.81
C PRO A 36 -21.85 -1.06 -6.80
N ARG A 37 -21.46 -2.15 -6.15
CA ARG A 37 -22.25 -3.37 -6.01
C ARG A 37 -21.71 -4.23 -4.88
N TYR A 38 -22.57 -5.06 -4.34
CA TYR A 38 -22.19 -6.03 -3.33
C TYR A 38 -21.72 -7.35 -3.94
N GLY A 39 -20.96 -8.11 -3.15
CA GLY A 39 -20.56 -9.47 -3.50
C GLY A 39 -19.69 -9.58 -4.76
N ASN A 40 -18.96 -8.52 -5.10
CA ASN A 40 -18.02 -8.48 -6.21
C ASN A 40 -16.94 -7.43 -5.92
N PRO A 41 -15.66 -7.82 -5.80
CA PRO A 41 -14.59 -6.86 -5.55
C PRO A 41 -14.37 -5.91 -6.74
N PRO A 42 -13.71 -4.76 -6.52
CA PRO A 42 -13.41 -3.80 -7.58
C PRO A 42 -12.45 -4.38 -8.60
N ARG A 43 -12.54 -3.92 -9.85
CA ARG A 43 -11.69 -4.38 -10.95
C ARG A 43 -10.21 -4.37 -10.58
N GLY A 44 -9.55 -5.49 -10.91
CA GLY A 44 -8.13 -5.71 -10.64
C GLY A 44 -7.80 -6.20 -9.23
N TRP A 45 -8.81 -6.34 -8.38
CA TRP A 45 -8.73 -7.02 -7.09
C TRP A 45 -9.52 -8.32 -7.17
N TYR A 46 -8.87 -9.42 -6.83
CA TYR A 46 -9.43 -10.76 -6.85
C TYR A 46 -9.95 -11.14 -5.47
N ASP A 47 -11.13 -11.75 -5.41
CA ASP A 47 -11.70 -12.24 -4.14
C ASP A 47 -10.92 -13.45 -3.62
N CYS A 48 -10.48 -13.37 -2.37
CA CYS A 48 -9.80 -14.44 -1.66
C CYS A 48 -10.48 -14.77 -0.33
N GLY A 49 -11.78 -14.48 -0.23
CA GLY A 49 -12.62 -14.90 0.89
C GLY A 49 -12.82 -16.42 0.97
N PHE A 50 -13.70 -16.80 1.89
CA PHE A 50 -13.96 -18.21 2.19
C PHE A 50 -14.97 -18.81 1.21
N PRO A 51 -14.81 -20.08 0.80
CA PRO A 51 -15.84 -20.77 0.03
C PRO A 51 -17.20 -20.74 0.74
N GLY A 52 -18.24 -20.28 0.04
CA GLY A 52 -19.60 -20.17 0.58
C GLY A 52 -19.90 -18.85 1.30
N GLU A 53 -18.90 -18.00 1.52
CA GLU A 53 -19.09 -16.63 1.99
C GLU A 53 -19.29 -15.66 0.84
N THR A 54 -19.86 -14.49 1.14
CA THR A 54 -20.00 -13.43 0.15
C THR A 54 -18.66 -12.73 -0.08
N PRO A 55 -18.33 -12.36 -1.34
CA PRO A 55 -17.16 -11.55 -1.64
C PRO A 55 -17.28 -10.12 -1.08
N PRO A 56 -16.15 -9.38 -1.02
CA PRO A 56 -16.12 -7.95 -0.74
C PRO A 56 -17.03 -7.09 -1.63
N ASP A 57 -17.35 -5.90 -1.13
CA ASP A 57 -18.22 -4.94 -1.81
C ASP A 57 -17.43 -3.75 -2.39
N VAL A 58 -17.97 -3.17 -3.46
CA VAL A 58 -17.64 -1.82 -3.92
C VAL A 58 -18.69 -0.87 -3.34
N GLN A 59 -18.30 -0.07 -2.37
CA GLN A 59 -19.13 0.83 -1.57
C GLN A 59 -18.85 2.30 -1.94
N PRO A 60 -19.75 3.26 -1.67
CA PRO A 60 -21.09 3.08 -1.10
C PRO A 60 -22.11 2.64 -2.17
N LEU A 61 -23.11 1.87 -1.76
CA LEU A 61 -24.18 1.42 -2.65
C LEU A 61 -25.27 2.52 -2.85
N PRO A 62 -25.68 2.83 -4.09
CA PRO A 62 -26.67 3.87 -4.38
C PRO A 62 -28.05 3.66 -3.76
N ASP A 63 -28.43 2.41 -3.52
CA ASP A 63 -29.71 2.02 -2.90
C ASP A 63 -29.66 2.02 -1.36
N GLY A 64 -28.49 2.30 -0.77
CA GLY A 64 -28.28 2.29 0.68
C GLY A 64 -28.29 0.89 1.29
N GLN A 65 -28.10 -0.18 0.50
CA GLN A 65 -27.93 -1.52 1.04
C GLN A 65 -26.75 -1.56 2.02
N PHE A 66 -26.92 -2.34 3.09
CA PHE A 66 -26.06 -2.36 4.29
C PHE A 66 -25.99 -1.05 5.08
N GLN A 67 -26.67 0.02 4.66
CA GLN A 67 -26.70 1.33 5.32
C GLN A 67 -25.31 1.97 5.46
N VAL A 68 -24.37 1.64 4.56
CA VAL A 68 -23.06 2.27 4.48
C VAL A 68 -23.17 3.52 3.61
N SER A 69 -23.00 4.70 4.20
CA SER A 69 -23.22 5.98 3.54
C SER A 69 -21.99 6.90 3.51
N LYS A 70 -20.82 6.39 3.94
CA LYS A 70 -19.60 7.19 3.97
C LYS A 70 -19.20 7.60 2.56
N PRO A 71 -18.93 8.90 2.27
CA PRO A 71 -18.35 9.30 1.00
C PRO A 71 -16.93 8.74 0.84
N ALA A 72 -16.52 8.46 -0.39
CA ALA A 72 -15.16 8.03 -0.70
C ALA A 72 -14.13 9.09 -0.31
N LYS A 73 -12.92 8.65 0.02
CA LYS A 73 -11.78 9.51 0.29
C LYS A 73 -11.14 9.99 -1.01
N ASP A 74 -11.14 9.15 -2.03
CA ASP A 74 -10.67 9.42 -3.38
C ASP A 74 -11.66 8.84 -4.39
N GLY A 75 -11.90 9.52 -5.51
CA GLY A 75 -12.90 9.07 -6.48
C GLY A 75 -14.34 9.06 -5.93
N ASN A 76 -15.09 7.99 -6.23
CA ASN A 76 -16.51 7.85 -5.92
C ASN A 76 -16.85 6.63 -5.08
N THR A 77 -15.97 5.64 -5.08
CA THR A 77 -16.17 4.32 -4.47
C THR A 77 -14.93 3.88 -3.71
N TYR A 78 -15.08 2.84 -2.92
CA TYR A 78 -14.02 2.25 -2.11
C TYR A 78 -14.35 0.79 -1.83
N LEU A 79 -13.35 0.06 -1.35
CA LEU A 79 -13.51 -1.32 -0.95
C LEU A 79 -14.12 -1.40 0.46
N GLY A 80 -15.20 -2.17 0.62
CA GLY A 80 -15.72 -2.59 1.92
C GLY A 80 -15.36 -4.04 2.18
N ILE A 81 -14.69 -4.31 3.31
CA ILE A 81 -14.36 -5.67 3.77
C ILE A 81 -14.83 -5.92 5.20
N VAL A 82 -15.27 -7.15 5.50
CA VAL A 82 -15.80 -7.52 6.82
C VAL A 82 -15.12 -8.73 7.48
N VAL A 83 -15.24 -8.80 8.81
CA VAL A 83 -15.08 -10.01 9.62
C VAL A 83 -16.45 -10.45 10.14
N ARG A 84 -16.67 -11.74 10.35
CA ARG A 84 -17.99 -12.31 10.66
C ARG A 84 -17.99 -13.11 11.95
N ASP A 85 -19.16 -13.29 12.56
CA ASP A 85 -19.36 -14.07 13.78
C ASP A 85 -19.23 -15.60 13.63
N ASN A 86 -18.76 -16.10 12.49
CA ASN A 86 -18.52 -17.53 12.22
C ASN A 86 -17.04 -17.86 11.92
N ASP A 87 -16.11 -17.02 12.36
CA ASP A 87 -14.67 -17.19 12.12
C ASP A 87 -14.28 -17.12 10.62
N THR A 88 -14.99 -16.29 9.87
CA THR A 88 -14.67 -15.98 8.47
C THR A 88 -14.50 -14.48 8.27
N TRP A 89 -13.79 -14.11 7.21
CA TRP A 89 -13.50 -12.72 6.87
C TRP A 89 -13.31 -12.56 5.37
N GLU A 90 -13.27 -11.31 4.94
CA GLU A 90 -13.04 -10.95 3.55
C GLU A 90 -11.58 -10.54 3.30
N MET A 91 -11.10 -10.90 2.12
CA MET A 91 -9.75 -10.61 1.66
C MET A 91 -9.76 -10.41 0.15
N VAL A 92 -8.98 -9.44 -0.33
CA VAL A 92 -8.71 -9.25 -1.75
C VAL A 92 -7.24 -9.43 -2.06
N ALA A 93 -6.92 -9.83 -3.29
CA ALA A 93 -5.56 -10.00 -3.77
C ALA A 93 -5.32 -9.31 -5.12
N GLN A 94 -4.09 -8.88 -5.35
CA GLN A 94 -3.65 -8.35 -6.63
C GLN A 94 -2.24 -8.84 -6.97
N ARG A 95 -2.00 -9.14 -8.25
CA ARG A 95 -0.64 -9.37 -8.77
C ARG A 95 0.08 -8.04 -8.91
N LEU A 96 1.27 -7.95 -8.34
CA LEU A 96 2.09 -6.75 -8.44
C LEU A 96 2.73 -6.63 -9.83
N SER A 97 2.95 -5.39 -10.27
CA SER A 97 3.67 -5.08 -11.52
C SER A 97 5.11 -5.58 -11.49
N ARG A 98 5.71 -5.63 -10.30
CA ARG A 98 6.98 -6.29 -10.00
C ARG A 98 6.96 -6.86 -8.59
N PRO A 99 7.76 -7.90 -8.29
CA PRO A 99 7.69 -8.53 -6.98
C PRO A 99 8.20 -7.62 -5.86
N LEU A 100 7.68 -7.83 -4.65
CA LEU A 100 8.35 -7.42 -3.42
C LEU A 100 9.54 -8.34 -3.24
N GLU A 101 10.75 -7.80 -3.17
CA GLU A 101 11.97 -8.59 -3.10
C GLU A 101 12.35 -8.88 -1.65
N LYS A 102 12.87 -10.10 -1.43
CA LYS A 102 13.42 -10.49 -0.14
C LYS A 102 14.49 -9.52 0.35
N GLY A 103 14.38 -9.06 1.59
CA GLY A 103 15.36 -8.23 2.27
C GLY A 103 15.36 -6.75 1.86
N LYS A 104 14.49 -6.34 0.93
CA LYS A 104 14.29 -4.91 0.62
C LYS A 104 13.24 -4.33 1.55
N CYS A 105 13.38 -3.05 1.90
CA CYS A 105 12.40 -2.36 2.72
C CYS A 105 11.45 -1.55 1.85
N TYR A 106 10.19 -1.52 2.25
CA TYR A 106 9.14 -0.81 1.55
C TYR A 106 8.30 0.02 2.50
N VAL A 107 7.77 1.14 2.00
CA VAL A 107 6.66 1.86 2.64
C VAL A 107 5.43 1.84 1.74
N PHE A 108 4.27 1.78 2.38
CA PHE A 108 2.97 1.72 1.72
C PHE A 108 1.93 2.35 2.63
N SER A 109 0.95 3.06 2.08
CA SER A 109 -0.14 3.64 2.87
C SER A 109 -1.51 3.38 2.25
N LEU A 110 -2.52 3.41 3.12
CA LEU A 110 -3.94 3.26 2.77
C LEU A 110 -4.76 4.25 3.60
N GLN A 111 -5.86 4.73 3.05
CA GLN A 111 -6.87 5.44 3.83
C GLN A 111 -7.86 4.42 4.38
N LEU A 112 -7.94 4.31 5.71
CA LEU A 112 -8.83 3.38 6.39
C LEU A 112 -9.85 4.14 7.22
N ALA A 113 -11.05 3.58 7.30
CA ALA A 113 -12.10 3.96 8.24
C ALA A 113 -12.97 2.74 8.56
N ARG A 114 -13.86 2.88 9.54
CA ARG A 114 -15.02 1.99 9.69
C ARG A 114 -16.32 2.75 9.47
N SER A 115 -17.35 2.04 9.02
CA SER A 115 -18.73 2.54 9.08
C SER A 115 -19.30 2.38 10.50
N GLU A 116 -20.08 3.36 10.93
CA GLU A 116 -20.85 3.31 12.19
C GLU A 116 -22.11 2.47 12.06
N VAL A 117 -22.57 2.27 10.83
CA VAL A 117 -23.69 1.40 10.49
C VAL A 117 -23.29 0.56 9.29
N TYR A 118 -23.36 -0.75 9.46
CA TYR A 118 -23.12 -1.76 8.43
C TYR A 118 -24.05 -2.94 8.73
N ARG A 119 -25.26 -2.90 8.18
CA ARG A 119 -26.35 -3.84 8.46
C ARG A 119 -26.28 -5.05 7.53
N SER A 120 -25.76 -6.18 8.01
CA SER A 120 -25.67 -7.42 7.22
C SER A 120 -26.13 -8.64 8.03
N GLN A 121 -26.28 -9.78 7.36
CA GLN A 121 -26.80 -11.01 7.94
C GLN A 121 -25.74 -11.73 8.79
N SER A 122 -26.01 -11.94 10.08
CA SER A 122 -25.21 -12.81 10.96
C SER A 122 -25.12 -14.21 10.38
N ARG A 123 -23.92 -14.81 10.40
CA ARG A 123 -23.72 -16.19 9.96
C ARG A 123 -24.12 -17.21 11.02
N THR A 124 -24.18 -16.78 12.27
CA THR A 124 -24.59 -17.63 13.38
C THR A 124 -26.10 -17.64 13.59
N THR A 125 -26.77 -16.48 13.50
CA THR A 125 -28.21 -16.37 13.80
C THR A 125 -29.10 -16.20 12.57
N ASN A 126 -28.53 -15.89 11.39
CA ASN A 126 -29.24 -15.49 10.17
C ASN A 126 -30.07 -14.19 10.30
N GLU A 127 -29.94 -13.46 11.41
CA GLU A 127 -30.62 -12.19 11.62
C GLU A 127 -29.83 -11.01 11.04
N LEU A 128 -30.53 -9.91 10.75
CA LEU A 128 -29.90 -8.66 10.32
C LEU A 128 -29.27 -7.95 11.52
N VAL A 129 -27.94 -7.98 11.60
CA VAL A 129 -27.14 -7.39 12.69
C VAL A 129 -26.23 -6.28 12.18
N ASN A 130 -25.57 -5.57 13.11
CA ASN A 130 -24.65 -4.49 12.77
C ASN A 130 -23.20 -4.96 12.87
N TYR A 131 -22.40 -4.69 11.86
CA TYR A 131 -21.00 -5.12 11.73
C TYR A 131 -20.05 -4.03 12.20
N THR A 132 -20.16 -3.61 13.46
CA THR A 132 -19.51 -2.36 13.94
C THR A 132 -18.36 -2.55 14.90
N THR A 133 -18.07 -3.79 15.32
CA THR A 133 -16.94 -4.04 16.21
C THR A 133 -15.63 -3.78 15.45
N PRO A 134 -14.74 -2.91 15.97
CA PRO A 134 -13.49 -2.59 15.30
C PRO A 134 -12.62 -3.82 15.04
N CYS A 135 -11.90 -3.83 13.93
CA CYS A 135 -11.02 -4.91 13.51
C CYS A 135 -9.73 -4.31 12.88
N LYS A 136 -8.82 -5.18 12.45
CA LYS A 136 -7.51 -4.81 11.91
C LYS A 136 -7.40 -5.16 10.43
N LEU A 137 -6.65 -4.36 9.70
CA LEU A 137 -6.22 -4.71 8.35
C LEU A 137 -4.88 -5.45 8.44
N ARG A 138 -4.77 -6.57 7.74
CA ARG A 138 -3.52 -7.29 7.52
C ARG A 138 -3.11 -7.20 6.06
N ILE A 139 -1.82 -7.07 5.84
CA ILE A 139 -1.20 -7.05 4.52
C ILE A 139 -0.34 -8.28 4.39
N TRP A 140 -0.65 -9.12 3.40
CA TRP A 140 0.10 -10.34 3.14
C TRP A 140 0.83 -10.30 1.81
N GLY A 141 2.02 -10.89 1.80
CA GLY A 141 2.76 -11.27 0.60
C GLY A 141 2.44 -12.70 0.20
N GLY A 142 2.31 -12.94 -1.11
CA GLY A 142 2.02 -14.26 -1.67
C GLY A 142 2.78 -14.57 -2.96
N SER A 143 2.87 -15.86 -3.28
CA SER A 143 3.44 -16.34 -4.55
C SER A 143 2.39 -16.58 -5.64
N ASN A 144 1.11 -16.67 -5.26
CA ASN A 144 -0.05 -16.78 -6.15
C ASN A 144 -1.27 -16.05 -5.54
N TYR A 145 -2.35 -15.91 -6.29
CA TYR A 145 -3.62 -15.43 -5.75
C TYR A 145 -4.06 -16.25 -4.54
N CYS A 146 -4.51 -15.55 -3.49
CA CYS A 146 -5.06 -16.09 -2.26
C CYS A 146 -4.09 -16.93 -1.40
N GLN A 147 -2.82 -17.03 -1.80
CA GLN A 147 -1.80 -17.75 -1.05
C GLN A 147 -1.10 -16.82 -0.06
N LYS A 148 -1.53 -16.83 1.20
CA LYS A 148 -0.88 -16.10 2.30
C LYS A 148 0.44 -16.76 2.69
N VAL A 149 1.56 -16.23 2.21
CA VAL A 149 2.91 -16.76 2.49
C VAL A 149 3.56 -16.02 3.67
N GLU A 150 3.45 -14.69 3.71
CA GLU A 150 4.09 -13.88 4.73
C GLU A 150 3.19 -12.72 5.17
N LEU A 151 2.98 -12.56 6.48
CA LEU A 151 2.34 -11.37 7.03
C LEU A 151 3.35 -10.23 6.99
N LEU A 152 3.17 -9.30 6.08
CA LEU A 152 4.08 -8.17 5.87
C LEU A 152 3.83 -7.09 6.90
N ALA A 153 2.56 -6.76 7.16
CA ALA A 153 2.18 -5.75 8.14
C ALA A 153 0.77 -5.99 8.70
N GLU A 154 0.50 -5.42 9.87
CA GLU A 154 -0.82 -5.38 10.50
C GLU A 154 -1.07 -3.96 11.00
N SER A 155 -2.28 -3.44 10.80
CA SER A 155 -2.67 -2.12 11.31
C SER A 155 -2.92 -2.15 12.81
N GLN A 156 -2.88 -0.98 13.45
CA GLN A 156 -3.65 -0.79 14.68
C GLN A 156 -5.14 -1.02 14.41
N THR A 157 -5.91 -1.31 15.44
CA THR A 157 -7.35 -1.49 15.35
C THR A 157 -8.01 -0.24 14.73
N VAL A 158 -8.79 -0.44 13.67
CA VAL A 158 -9.44 0.64 12.91
C VAL A 158 -10.70 1.07 13.66
N ILE A 159 -10.52 1.98 14.62
CA ILE A 159 -11.61 2.52 15.45
C ILE A 159 -12.24 3.78 14.82
N ASN A 160 -11.52 4.46 13.94
CA ASN A 160 -11.87 5.76 13.36
C ASN A 160 -13.00 5.63 12.35
N THR A 161 -13.99 6.50 12.48
CA THR A 161 -15.13 6.60 11.57
C THR A 161 -14.90 7.64 10.47
N THR A 162 -13.87 8.48 10.61
CA THR A 162 -13.38 9.37 9.55
C THR A 162 -12.17 8.75 8.86
N TRP A 163 -11.98 9.02 7.57
CA TRP A 163 -10.80 8.56 6.83
C TRP A 163 -9.51 9.02 7.49
N LYS A 164 -8.62 8.07 7.77
CA LYS A 164 -7.26 8.32 8.25
C LYS A 164 -6.27 7.53 7.42
N GLU A 165 -5.11 8.13 7.20
CA GLU A 165 -4.00 7.45 6.56
C GLU A 165 -3.29 6.52 7.54
N TYR A 166 -3.11 5.27 7.12
CA TYR A 166 -2.34 4.26 7.82
C TYR A 166 -1.07 4.00 7.01
N ASN A 167 0.07 4.19 7.67
CA ASN A 167 1.38 3.99 7.06
C ASN A 167 1.97 2.65 7.53
N PHE A 168 2.43 1.86 6.57
CA PHE A 168 3.03 0.57 6.77
C PHE A 168 4.47 0.61 6.28
N ARG A 169 5.36 -0.03 7.05
CA ARG A 169 6.74 -0.31 6.65
C ARG A 169 6.98 -1.80 6.82
N PHE A 170 7.48 -2.46 5.78
CA PHE A 170 7.73 -3.89 5.82
C PHE A 170 9.00 -4.26 5.06
N GLU A 171 9.63 -5.35 5.51
CA GLU A 171 10.83 -5.95 4.93
C GLU A 171 10.54 -7.43 4.68
N PRO A 172 10.18 -7.82 3.45
CA PRO A 172 9.81 -9.19 3.14
C PRO A 172 10.96 -10.16 3.40
N LYS A 173 10.70 -11.26 4.10
CA LYS A 173 11.64 -12.35 4.32
C LYS A 173 11.74 -13.28 3.11
N GLN A 174 10.77 -13.18 2.20
CA GLN A 174 10.70 -13.90 0.93
C GLN A 174 10.26 -12.97 -0.20
N THR A 175 10.54 -13.36 -1.45
CA THR A 175 10.09 -12.60 -2.61
C THR A 175 8.62 -12.94 -2.92
N HIS A 176 7.77 -11.91 -3.05
CA HIS A 176 6.32 -12.06 -3.24
C HIS A 176 5.87 -11.40 -4.54
N GLN A 177 5.04 -12.09 -5.32
CA GLN A 177 4.48 -11.56 -6.57
C GLN A 177 3.07 -10.96 -6.39
N TYR A 178 2.46 -11.20 -5.24
CA TYR A 178 1.09 -10.82 -4.93
C TYR A 178 1.03 -10.11 -3.59
N ILE A 179 0.14 -9.14 -3.50
CA ILE A 179 -0.25 -8.49 -2.26
C ILE A 179 -1.71 -8.81 -1.96
N MET A 180 -2.04 -8.99 -0.68
CA MET A 180 -3.40 -9.18 -0.21
C MET A 180 -3.74 -8.19 0.90
N LEU A 181 -4.99 -7.73 0.89
CA LEU A 181 -5.59 -6.91 1.94
C LEU A 181 -6.66 -7.74 2.63
N GLU A 182 -6.48 -8.00 3.92
CA GLU A 182 -7.31 -8.90 4.72
C GLU A 182 -7.90 -8.16 5.91
N ALA A 183 -9.22 -8.27 6.12
CA ALA A 183 -9.82 -7.89 7.39
C ALA A 183 -9.60 -9.01 8.41
N PHE A 184 -9.20 -8.68 9.64
CA PHE A 184 -8.99 -9.68 10.68
C PHE A 184 -9.38 -9.17 12.07
N TYR A 185 -9.78 -10.07 12.96
CA TYR A 185 -10.18 -9.73 14.32
C TYR A 185 -9.05 -9.01 15.08
N ASP A 186 -9.44 -8.12 15.98
CA ASP A 186 -8.54 -7.55 16.97
C ASP A 186 -8.24 -8.60 18.04
N THR A 187 -7.06 -9.22 17.94
CA THR A 187 -6.64 -10.33 18.80
C THR A 187 -5.84 -9.86 20.01
N PRO A 188 -5.93 -10.55 21.16
CA PRO A 188 -6.70 -11.78 21.39
C PRO A 188 -8.22 -11.52 21.56
N VAL A 189 -9.03 -12.44 21.03
CA VAL A 189 -10.50 -12.42 21.20
C VAL A 189 -10.99 -13.84 21.52
N LEU A 190 -12.02 -13.96 22.37
CA LEU A 190 -12.59 -15.26 22.75
C LEU A 190 -13.59 -15.81 21.73
N PHE A 191 -14.34 -14.92 21.06
CA PHE A 191 -15.36 -15.27 20.10
C PHE A 191 -15.25 -14.41 18.85
N PRO A 192 -15.47 -14.96 17.65
CA PRO A 192 -15.57 -14.16 16.43
C PRO A 192 -16.72 -13.16 16.55
N TYR A 193 -16.60 -12.05 15.81
CA TYR A 193 -17.57 -10.96 15.85
C TYR A 193 -17.76 -10.34 14.47
N ASN A 194 -18.81 -9.54 14.33
CA ASN A 194 -19.10 -8.81 13.11
C ASN A 194 -18.44 -7.42 13.12
N GLY A 195 -17.57 -7.16 12.16
CA GLY A 195 -16.82 -5.91 12.04
C GLY A 195 -16.59 -5.52 10.58
N ASN A 196 -16.29 -4.25 10.32
CA ASN A 196 -16.03 -3.74 8.97
C ASN A 196 -14.80 -2.83 8.91
N ILE A 197 -14.15 -2.83 7.75
CA ILE A 197 -13.13 -1.86 7.36
C ILE A 197 -13.51 -1.35 5.97
N LEU A 198 -13.42 -0.03 5.81
CA LEU A 198 -13.50 0.64 4.54
C LEU A 198 -12.07 1.03 4.14
N VAL A 199 -11.69 0.72 2.90
CA VAL A 199 -10.32 0.86 2.39
C VAL A 199 -10.36 1.66 1.11
N ASP A 200 -9.58 2.74 1.08
CA ASP A 200 -9.50 3.64 -0.07
C ASP A 200 -8.08 4.19 -0.25
N LYS A 201 -7.80 4.77 -1.42
CA LYS A 201 -6.62 5.56 -1.75
C LYS A 201 -5.31 4.92 -1.30
N ALA A 202 -5.01 3.74 -1.84
CA ALA A 202 -3.72 3.10 -1.66
C ALA A 202 -2.60 3.92 -2.31
N SER A 203 -1.46 4.07 -1.63
CA SER A 203 -0.26 4.62 -2.27
C SER A 203 0.38 3.59 -3.20
N PRO A 204 1.32 3.98 -4.07
CA PRO A 204 2.30 3.05 -4.59
C PRO A 204 3.09 2.41 -3.44
N ILE A 205 3.64 1.22 -3.66
CA ILE A 205 4.58 0.61 -2.70
C ILE A 205 5.98 1.13 -3.05
N LEU A 206 6.57 1.91 -2.16
CA LEU A 206 7.83 2.60 -2.40
C LEU A 206 8.99 1.84 -1.77
N PRO A 207 10.00 1.42 -2.55
CA PRO A 207 11.27 0.95 -2.01
C PRO A 207 11.93 2.07 -1.19
N VAL A 208 12.46 1.72 -0.01
CA VAL A 208 13.19 2.64 0.87
C VAL A 208 14.41 1.94 1.45
N PRO A 209 15.44 2.70 1.88
CA PRO A 209 16.55 2.12 2.64
C PRO A 209 16.08 1.35 3.87
N CYS A 210 16.74 0.25 4.17
CA CYS A 210 16.45 -0.49 5.40
C CYS A 210 16.93 0.27 6.63
N ALA A 211 16.26 0.07 7.77
CA ALA A 211 16.60 0.82 8.99
C ALA A 211 18.01 0.40 9.44
N GLY A 212 18.94 1.35 9.48
CA GLY A 212 20.36 1.11 9.76
C GLY A 212 21.28 1.15 8.53
N GLU A 213 20.72 1.18 7.33
CA GLU A 213 21.45 1.53 6.11
C GLU A 213 21.35 3.05 5.93
N LEU A 214 22.23 3.80 6.59
CA LEU A 214 22.40 5.21 6.25
C LEU A 214 22.84 5.28 4.77
N PRO A 215 22.21 6.11 3.93
CA PRO A 215 22.82 6.48 2.66
C PRO A 215 24.23 7.00 2.96
N PRO A 216 25.26 6.67 2.17
CA PRO A 216 26.54 7.35 2.29
C PRO A 216 26.24 8.86 2.23
N GLU A 217 26.63 9.60 3.27
CA GLU A 217 26.45 11.05 3.33
C GLU A 217 27.04 11.63 2.04
N GLU A 218 26.19 12.16 1.15
CA GLU A 218 26.70 12.95 0.05
C GLU A 218 27.43 14.14 0.68
N PRO A 219 28.71 14.37 0.36
CA PRO A 219 29.37 15.60 0.77
C PRO A 219 28.58 16.74 0.14
N THR A 220 27.82 17.49 0.95
CA THR A 220 27.23 18.74 0.50
C THR A 220 28.38 19.63 0.05
N GLU A 221 28.54 19.80 -1.27
CA GLU A 221 29.36 20.87 -1.81
C GLU A 221 28.78 22.17 -1.25
N ILE A 222 29.52 22.77 -0.32
CA ILE A 222 29.23 24.10 0.18
C ILE A 222 29.36 25.01 -1.04
N ALA A 223 28.22 25.45 -1.58
CA ALA A 223 28.19 26.53 -2.55
C ALA A 223 28.86 27.73 -1.88
N VAL A 224 30.07 28.06 -2.33
CA VAL A 224 30.73 29.31 -1.96
C VAL A 224 29.88 30.41 -2.57
N GLU A 225 29.17 31.14 -1.71
CA GLU A 225 28.42 32.34 -2.06
C GLU A 225 29.40 33.34 -2.69
N GLU A 226 29.26 33.59 -3.99
CA GLU A 226 30.07 34.56 -4.71
C GLU A 226 29.70 35.96 -4.19
N GLU A 227 30.65 36.62 -3.55
CA GLU A 227 30.52 37.98 -3.04
C GLU A 227 30.13 38.94 -4.19
N PRO A 228 29.08 39.76 -4.05
CA PRO A 228 28.65 40.63 -5.13
C PRO A 228 29.72 41.67 -5.47
N ALA A 229 30.00 41.81 -6.78
CA ALA A 229 31.00 42.73 -7.30
C ALA A 229 30.75 44.18 -6.81
N PRO A 230 31.81 44.95 -6.50
CA PRO A 230 31.68 46.32 -6.04
C PRO A 230 31.07 47.22 -7.13
N PRO A 231 30.27 48.25 -6.74
CA PRO A 231 29.63 49.14 -7.69
C PRO A 231 30.66 49.96 -8.49
N PRO A 232 30.34 50.31 -9.75
CA PRO A 232 31.24 51.08 -10.60
C PRO A 232 31.50 52.48 -10.04
N PRO A 233 32.70 53.05 -10.28
CA PRO A 233 33.07 54.36 -9.79
C PRO A 233 32.20 55.47 -10.41
N PRO A 234 31.93 56.55 -9.67
CA PRO A 234 31.13 57.67 -10.15
C PRO A 234 31.79 58.40 -11.32
N PRO A 235 31.01 58.98 -12.24
CA PRO A 235 31.54 59.70 -13.40
C PRO A 235 32.29 60.97 -12.99
N SER A 236 33.44 61.20 -13.63
CA SER A 236 34.28 62.37 -13.42
C SER A 236 33.58 63.67 -13.84
N PRO A 237 33.67 64.75 -13.05
CA PRO A 237 33.14 66.07 -13.43
C PRO A 237 34.04 66.75 -14.47
N THR A 238 33.40 67.33 -15.50
CA THR A 238 33.96 68.36 -16.41
C THR A 238 34.11 69.71 -15.72
#